data_AF-A0A224XRB6-F1
#
_entry.id   AF-A0A224XRB6-F1
#
_cell.length_a   1.000
_cell.length_b   1.000
_cell.length_c   1.000
_cell.angle_alpha   90.00
_cell.angle_beta   90.00
_cell.angle_gamma   90.00
#
_symmetry.space_group_name_H-M   'P 1'
#
loop_
_entity.id
_entity.type
_entity.pdbx_description
1 polymer ?
#
loop_
_entity_poly.entity_id
_entity_poly.type
_entity_poly.pdbx_seq_one_letter_code
_entity_poly.pdbx_strand_id
1 'polypeptide(L)'
;TRKKKMSIDKNLSFNYPLTKTSDMAEDTQIEITEILISIYEKYKDELDRAADVMKSILEEKYGKIWHVIIGEGYGFDIHHVPKSLLHIYIDGMLG
;
A
#
# COMPACT_ATOMS: atom_id res chain seq x y z
N THR A 1 23.14 -17.71 18.97
CA THR A 1 22.44 -16.59 18.32
C THR A 1 20.96 -16.93 18.18
N ARG A 2 20.11 -16.38 19.06
CA ARG A 2 18.73 -16.83 19.31
C ARG A 2 17.80 -16.39 18.17
N LYS A 3 17.41 -17.33 17.30
CA LYS A 3 16.32 -17.16 16.33
C LYS A 3 15.00 -17.05 17.12
N LYS A 4 14.43 -15.86 17.23
CA LYS A 4 13.13 -15.66 17.89
C LYS A 4 12.03 -16.01 16.89
N LYS A 5 11.58 -17.26 16.95
CA LYS A 5 10.38 -17.77 16.29
C LYS A 5 9.20 -17.08 16.97
N MET A 6 8.56 -16.14 16.30
CA MET A 6 7.37 -15.45 16.82
C MET A 6 6.14 -16.25 16.37
N SER A 7 5.40 -16.74 17.35
CA SER A 7 4.11 -17.43 17.18
C SER A 7 3.08 -16.45 16.66
N ILE A 8 2.45 -16.76 15.53
CA ILE A 8 1.40 -15.94 14.92
C ILE A 8 0.06 -16.41 15.49
N ASP A 9 -0.51 -15.59 16.38
CA ASP A 9 -1.87 -15.77 16.88
C ASP A 9 -2.87 -15.53 15.74
N LYS A 10 -3.60 -16.58 15.38
CA LYS A 10 -4.52 -16.67 14.22
C LYS A 10 -5.83 -15.87 14.37
N ASN A 11 -5.87 -14.83 15.21
CA ASN A 11 -7.09 -14.04 15.42
C ASN A 11 -6.84 -12.57 15.75
N LEU A 12 -5.69 -12.03 15.34
CA LEU A 12 -5.51 -10.59 15.21
C LEU A 12 -5.86 -10.25 13.76
N SER A 13 -6.91 -9.45 13.53
CA SER A 13 -7.07 -8.79 12.23
C SER A 13 -5.85 -7.89 12.04
N PHE A 14 -4.84 -8.37 11.32
CA PHE A 14 -3.64 -7.60 11.01
C PHE A 14 -4.02 -6.54 9.98
N ASN A 15 -4.68 -5.46 10.43
CA ASN A 15 -4.87 -4.20 9.69
C ASN A 15 -3.53 -3.45 9.48
N TYR A 16 -2.38 -4.15 9.57
CA TYR A 16 -1.09 -3.54 9.37
C TYR A 16 -0.70 -3.60 7.89
N PRO A 17 -0.34 -2.46 7.28
CA PRO A 17 0.15 -2.43 5.91
C PRO A 17 1.46 -3.22 5.82
N LEU A 18 1.50 -4.25 4.98
CA LEU A 18 2.71 -5.00 4.71
C LEU A 18 3.35 -4.47 3.43
N THR A 19 4.46 -3.74 3.54
CA THR A 19 5.22 -3.34 2.35
C THR A 19 5.95 -4.56 1.78
N LYS A 20 5.64 -4.91 0.52
CA LYS A 20 6.35 -5.96 -0.22
C LYS A 20 7.56 -5.41 -0.96
N THR A 21 7.40 -4.27 -1.62
CA THR A 21 8.48 -3.63 -2.37
C THR A 21 8.26 -2.13 -2.36
N SER A 22 9.31 -1.36 -2.11
CA SER A 22 9.31 0.10 -2.14
C SER A 22 10.67 0.56 -2.61
N ASP A 23 10.69 1.54 -3.51
CA ASP A 23 11.91 2.25 -3.93
C ASP A 23 11.92 3.69 -3.39
N MET A 24 10.94 4.06 -2.56
CA MET A 24 10.78 5.42 -2.03
C MET A 24 11.62 5.63 -0.76
N ALA A 25 11.86 6.91 -0.43
CA ALA A 25 12.44 7.27 0.86
C ALA A 25 11.51 6.83 2.00
N GLU A 26 12.07 6.38 3.11
CA GLU A 26 11.32 5.81 4.24
C GLU A 26 10.25 6.78 4.77
N ASP A 27 10.59 8.06 4.92
CA ASP A 27 9.65 9.10 5.36
C ASP A 27 8.45 9.24 4.41
N THR A 28 8.71 9.30 3.09
CA THR A 28 7.68 9.42 2.05
C THR A 28 6.84 8.15 1.96
N GLN A 29 7.48 6.99 2.13
CA GLN A 29 6.79 5.70 2.14
C GLN A 29 5.80 5.62 3.30
N ILE A 30 6.22 5.99 4.51
CA ILE A 30 5.37 5.97 5.70
C ILE A 30 4.17 6.91 5.49
N GLU A 31 4.44 8.14 5.05
CA GLU A 31 3.41 9.15 4.79
C GLU A 31 2.38 8.68 3.76
N ILE A 32 2.81 8.13 2.63
CA ILE A 32 1.90 7.60 1.61
C ILE A 32 1.13 6.40 2.16
N THR A 33 1.78 5.51 2.91
CA THR A 33 1.13 4.34 3.50
C THR A 33 -0.02 4.72 4.43
N GLU A 34 0.16 5.73 5.27
CA GLU A 34 -0.89 6.24 6.16
C GLU A 34 -2.08 6.80 5.38
N ILE A 35 -1.82 7.57 4.31
CA ILE A 35 -2.85 8.09 3.43
C ILE A 35 -3.62 6.94 2.76
N LEU A 36 -2.91 5.92 2.27
CA LEU A 36 -3.52 4.76 1.62
C LEU A 36 -4.45 4.00 2.57
N ILE A 37 -4.03 3.78 3.82
CA ILE A 37 -4.88 3.11 4.82
C ILE A 37 -6.13 3.93 5.11
N SER A 38 -5.97 5.24 5.33
CA SER A 38 -7.10 6.11 5.67
C SER A 38 -8.16 6.12 4.56
N ILE A 39 -7.74 6.19 3.30
CA ILE A 39 -8.66 6.16 2.15
C ILE A 39 -9.27 4.77 1.99
N TYR A 40 -8.47 3.72 2.12
CA TYR A 40 -8.96 2.34 2.06
C TYR A 40 -10.03 2.09 3.14
N GLU A 41 -9.81 2.52 4.38
CA GLU A 41 -10.79 2.37 5.46
C GLU A 41 -12.08 3.15 5.22
N LYS A 42 -11.98 4.32 4.57
CA LYS A 42 -13.13 5.16 4.24
C LYS A 42 -13.96 4.61 3.07
N TYR A 43 -13.33 3.91 2.13
CA TYR A 43 -13.97 3.43 0.89
C TYR A 43 -13.86 1.90 0.74
N LYS A 44 -13.89 1.14 1.84
CA LYS A 44 -13.77 -0.33 1.81
C LYS A 44 -14.78 -1.00 0.87
N ASP A 45 -15.99 -0.46 0.79
CA ASP A 45 -17.07 -0.98 -0.04
C ASP A 45 -17.01 -0.49 -1.51
N GLU A 46 -16.17 0.50 -1.81
CA GLU A 46 -16.08 1.18 -3.11
C GLU A 46 -14.61 1.37 -3.55
N LEU A 47 -13.92 0.26 -3.83
CA LEU A 47 -12.50 0.26 -4.18
C LEU A 47 -12.16 1.13 -5.41
N ASP A 48 -13.08 1.22 -6.37
CA ASP A 48 -12.92 2.06 -7.57
C ASP A 48 -12.78 3.55 -7.20
N ARG A 49 -13.66 4.04 -6.32
CA ARG A 49 -13.56 5.42 -5.79
C ARG A 49 -12.32 5.60 -4.92
N ALA A 50 -11.93 4.57 -4.16
CA ALA A 50 -10.72 4.62 -3.35
C ALA A 50 -9.48 4.87 -4.21
N ALA A 51 -9.36 4.17 -5.35
CA ALA A 51 -8.25 4.33 -6.29
C ALA A 51 -8.20 5.74 -6.90
N ASP A 52 -9.34 6.26 -7.34
CA ASP A 52 -9.43 7.62 -7.92
C ASP A 52 -9.04 8.70 -6.91
N VAL A 53 -9.52 8.57 -5.66
CA VAL A 53 -9.20 9.52 -4.59
C VAL A 53 -7.72 9.43 -4.20
N MET A 54 -7.18 8.21 -4.04
CA MET A 54 -5.75 8.01 -3.77
C MET A 54 -4.89 8.64 -4.85
N LYS A 55 -5.22 8.38 -6.12
CA LYS A 55 -4.51 8.96 -7.25
C LYS A 55 -4.52 10.49 -7.19
N SER A 56 -5.71 11.08 -7.01
CA SER A 56 -5.86 12.55 -6.98
C SER A 56 -5.01 13.19 -5.88
N ILE A 57 -4.97 12.60 -4.69
CA ILE A 57 -4.17 13.10 -3.55
C ILE A 57 -2.66 13.00 -3.84
N LEU A 58 -2.20 11.90 -4.45
CA LEU A 58 -0.80 11.73 -4.80
C LEU A 58 -0.35 12.69 -5.92
N GLU A 59 -1.23 12.92 -6.91
CA GLU A 59 -0.99 13.89 -7.98
C GLU A 59 -0.94 15.33 -7.45
N GLU A 60 -1.84 15.71 -6.53
CA GLU A 60 -1.83 17.03 -5.90
C GLU A 60 -0.57 17.26 -5.05
N LYS A 61 -0.15 16.26 -4.28
CA LYS A 61 0.92 16.40 -3.30
C LYS A 61 2.32 16.26 -3.89
N TYR A 62 2.50 15.38 -4.89
CA TYR A 62 3.80 15.05 -5.47
C TYR A 62 3.95 15.48 -6.94
N GLY A 63 2.89 16.02 -7.57
CA GLY A 63 2.95 16.76 -8.85
C GLY A 63 3.32 15.94 -10.09
N LYS A 64 3.38 14.61 -9.99
CA LYS A 64 3.69 13.67 -11.08
C LYS A 64 2.44 12.86 -11.41
N ILE A 65 2.36 12.31 -12.61
CA ILE A 65 1.27 11.37 -12.97
C ILE A 65 1.46 10.11 -12.13
N TRP A 66 0.45 9.76 -11.32
CA TRP A 66 0.46 8.55 -10.50
C TRP A 66 -0.51 7.52 -11.06
N HIS A 67 -0.10 6.25 -10.98
CA HIS A 67 -0.92 5.11 -11.29
C HIS A 67 -1.20 4.34 -10.00
N VAL A 68 -2.48 4.11 -9.70
CA VAL A 68 -2.93 3.37 -8.51
C VAL A 68 -3.71 2.16 -8.97
N ILE A 69 -3.38 1.00 -8.41
CA ILE A 69 -4.04 -0.28 -8.68
C ILE A 69 -4.42 -0.89 -7.33
N ILE A 70 -5.70 -1.24 -7.16
CA ILE A 70 -6.24 -1.87 -5.94
C ILE A 70 -6.98 -3.14 -6.37
N GLY A 71 -6.70 -4.25 -5.71
CA GLY A 71 -7.37 -5.52 -5.97
C GLY A 71 -6.83 -6.65 -5.10
N GLU A 72 -7.61 -7.72 -4.97
CA GLU A 72 -7.30 -8.87 -4.12
C GLU A 72 -6.20 -9.77 -4.71
N GLY A 73 -5.97 -9.70 -6.02
CA GLY A 73 -4.91 -10.46 -6.70
C GLY A 73 -4.59 -9.90 -8.08
N TYR A 74 -3.34 -9.49 -8.27
CA TYR A 74 -2.84 -8.96 -9.54
C TYR A 74 -1.35 -9.24 -9.72
N GLY A 75 -0.93 -9.33 -10.98
CA GLY A 75 0.47 -9.34 -11.39
C GLY A 75 0.72 -8.16 -12.31
N PHE A 76 1.88 -7.50 -12.15
CA PHE A 76 2.26 -6.37 -12.98
C PHE A 76 3.74 -6.46 -13.36
N ASP A 77 4.06 -6.00 -14.56
CA ASP A 77 5.42 -5.75 -15.02
C ASP A 77 5.43 -4.33 -15.60
N ILE A 78 6.14 -3.41 -14.93
CA ILE A 78 6.12 -1.98 -15.27
C ILE A 78 7.51 -1.37 -15.19
N HIS A 79 7.76 -0.42 -16.09
CA HIS A 79 8.85 0.53 -15.95
C HIS A 79 8.36 1.74 -15.16
N HIS A 80 9.03 2.04 -14.05
CA HIS A 80 8.70 3.15 -13.16
C HIS A 80 9.88 4.12 -13.04
N VAL A 81 9.59 5.37 -12.68
CA VAL A 81 10.62 6.35 -12.36
C VAL A 81 11.28 5.95 -11.03
N PRO A 82 12.61 6.08 -10.88
CA PRO A 82 13.26 5.79 -9.61
C PRO A 82 12.63 6.59 -8.47
N LYS A 83 12.49 5.96 -7.30
CA LYS A 83 11.90 6.53 -6.09
C LYS A 83 10.42 6.91 -6.21
N SER A 84 9.65 6.20 -7.02
CA SER A 84 8.21 6.42 -7.15
C SER A 84 7.37 5.13 -7.18
N LEU A 85 7.91 4.00 -6.71
CA LEU A 85 7.18 2.74 -6.64
C LEU A 85 6.88 2.35 -5.19
N LEU A 86 5.62 2.00 -4.95
CA LEU A 86 5.12 1.45 -3.70
C LEU A 86 4.23 0.24 -3.96
N HIS A 87 4.53 -0.88 -3.30
CA HIS A 87 3.72 -2.09 -3.33
C HIS A 87 3.47 -2.58 -1.91
N ILE A 88 2.21 -2.52 -1.49
CA ILE A 88 1.75 -2.81 -0.12
C ILE A 88 0.56 -3.76 -0.18
N TYR A 89 0.48 -4.65 0.80
CA TYR A 89 -0.73 -5.41 1.11
C TYR A 89 -1.42 -4.87 2.35
N ILE A 90 -2.74 -4.78 2.30
CA ILE A 90 -3.59 -4.37 3.42
C ILE A 90 -4.48 -5.56 3.78
N ASP A 91 -4.82 -5.69 5.07
CA ASP A 91 -5.72 -6.72 5.61
C ASP A 91 -5.22 -8.19 5.54
N GLY A 92 -3.91 -8.39 5.49
CA GLY A 92 -3.33 -9.73 5.56
C GLY A 92 -3.65 -10.64 4.36
N MET A 93 -4.20 -10.10 3.26
CA MET A 93 -4.27 -10.78 1.96
C MET A 93 -2.86 -10.93 1.38
N LEU A 94 -2.11 -11.87 1.95
CA LEU A 94 -1.00 -12.54 1.28
C LEU A 94 -1.65 -13.46 0.26
N GLY A 95 -1.68 -13.02 -1.01
CA GLY A 95 -2.11 -13.85 -2.12
C GLY A 95 -1.40 -15.20 -2.18
#